data_AF-A0A9W7HTU8-F1
#
_entry.id   AF-A0A9W7HTU8-F1
#
_cell.length_a   1.000
_cell.length_b   1.000
_cell.length_c   1.000
_cell.angle_alpha   90.00
_cell.angle_beta   90.00
_cell.angle_gamma   90.00
#
_symmetry.space_group_name_H-M   'P 1'
#
loop_
_entity.id
_entity.type
_entity.pdbx_description
1 polymer ?
#
loop_
_entity_poly.entity_id
_entity_poly.type
_entity_poly.pdbx_seq_one_letter_code
_entity_poly.pdbx_strand_id
1 'polypeptide(L)'
;MSGWPRYPPCASGTCTDIVCCGHGHKFRWPELFGKKQAEAQATIQRDNPEVTVVILPPGRVGSPDFCCNRVYVAVDGNGNVTNRPTIG
;
A
#
# COMPACT_ATOMS: atom_id res chain seq x y z
N MET A 1 -18.58 -4.03 12.26
CA MET A 1 -17.38 -3.16 12.26
C MET A 1 -16.27 -4.01 11.69
N SER A 2 -16.03 -3.95 10.39
CA SER A 2 -15.26 -5.01 9.73
C SER A 2 -14.27 -4.40 8.76
N GLY A 3 -13.16 -3.89 9.30
CA GLY A 3 -11.98 -3.58 8.49
C GLY A 3 -11.23 -4.86 8.11
N TRP A 4 -10.35 -4.78 7.13
CA TRP A 4 -9.51 -5.91 6.75
C TRP A 4 -8.60 -6.36 7.90
N PRO A 5 -8.28 -7.67 8.04
CA PRO A 5 -7.22 -8.11 8.93
C PRO A 5 -5.89 -7.50 8.48
N ARG A 6 -4.94 -7.31 9.42
CA ARG A 6 -3.60 -6.86 9.04
C ARG A 6 -2.92 -7.91 8.16
N TYR A 7 -2.24 -7.45 7.12
CA TYR A 7 -1.43 -8.31 6.29
C TYR A 7 -0.14 -8.68 7.04
N PRO A 8 0.34 -9.93 6.97
CA PRO A 8 -0.31 -11.11 6.35
C PRO A 8 -1.37 -11.75 7.28
N PRO A 9 -2.45 -12.35 6.74
CA PRO A 9 -2.65 -12.81 5.35
C PRO A 9 -3.24 -11.76 4.39
N CYS A 10 -3.24 -12.08 3.09
CA CYS A 10 -3.96 -11.32 2.06
C CYS A 10 -5.46 -11.37 2.33
N ALA A 11 -6.13 -10.22 2.31
CA ALA A 11 -7.57 -10.13 2.47
C ALA A 11 -8.16 -9.15 1.45
N SER A 12 -9.03 -9.69 0.58
CA SER A 12 -9.74 -8.92 -0.45
C SER A 12 -11.24 -9.20 -0.50
N GLY A 13 -11.74 -10.19 0.26
CA GLY A 13 -13.16 -10.55 0.27
C GLY A 13 -13.67 -10.82 -1.14
N THR A 14 -14.71 -10.10 -1.56
CA THR A 14 -15.27 -10.13 -2.92
C THR A 14 -14.79 -8.98 -3.80
N CYS A 15 -13.94 -8.09 -3.30
CA CYS A 15 -13.42 -6.95 -4.06
C CYS A 15 -12.35 -7.39 -5.05
N THR A 16 -12.45 -6.92 -6.29
CA THR A 16 -11.51 -7.23 -7.39
C THR A 16 -10.79 -5.99 -7.93
N ASP A 17 -11.10 -4.81 -7.42
CA ASP A 17 -10.54 -3.55 -7.86
C ASP A 17 -10.23 -2.63 -6.67
N ILE A 18 -9.35 -1.66 -6.92
CA ILE A 18 -8.81 -0.75 -5.90
C ILE A 18 -9.87 0.17 -5.30
N VAL A 19 -10.97 0.44 -6.00
CA VAL A 19 -12.05 1.33 -5.53
C VAL A 19 -12.89 0.59 -4.49
N CYS A 20 -13.24 -0.67 -4.77
CA CYS A 20 -13.92 -1.54 -3.82
C CYS A 20 -13.10 -1.71 -2.52
N CYS A 21 -11.80 -2.02 -2.66
CA CYS A 21 -10.91 -2.22 -1.52
C CYS A 21 -10.75 -1.00 -0.60
N GLY A 22 -10.92 0.21 -1.14
CA GLY A 22 -10.72 1.44 -0.39
C GLY A 22 -11.72 1.63 0.74
N HIS A 23 -12.92 1.04 0.68
CA HIS A 23 -13.98 1.23 1.69
C HIS A 23 -14.25 2.71 2.05
N GLY A 24 -14.12 3.62 1.08
CA GLY A 24 -14.25 5.07 1.29
C GLY A 24 -12.96 5.77 1.79
N HIS A 25 -11.93 5.01 2.13
CA HIS A 25 -10.57 5.53 2.32
C HIS A 25 -9.85 5.72 0.99
N LYS A 26 -8.73 6.44 1.06
CA LYS A 26 -7.85 6.63 -0.09
C LYS A 26 -7.18 5.30 -0.47
N PHE A 27 -7.01 5.10 -1.77
CA PHE A 27 -6.51 3.84 -2.33
C PHE A 27 -5.33 4.02 -3.30
N ARG A 28 -4.91 5.27 -3.56
CA ARG A 28 -3.76 5.63 -4.42
C ARG A 28 -3.04 6.84 -3.84
N TRP A 29 -1.72 6.86 -3.96
CA TRP A 29 -0.85 7.91 -3.45
C TRP A 29 0.25 8.32 -4.46
N PRO A 30 -0.11 8.81 -5.66
CA PRO A 30 0.88 9.21 -6.67
C PRO A 30 1.83 10.33 -6.18
N GLU A 31 1.41 11.15 -5.23
CA GLU A 31 2.17 12.25 -4.62
C GLU A 31 3.33 11.78 -3.72
N LEU A 32 3.36 10.50 -3.34
CA LEU A 32 4.43 9.93 -2.52
C LEU A 32 5.66 9.53 -3.34
N PHE A 33 5.59 9.57 -4.66
CA PHE A 33 6.75 9.32 -5.52
C PHE A 33 7.87 10.31 -5.19
N GLY A 34 9.09 9.79 -4.97
CA GLY A 34 10.27 10.57 -4.60
C GLY A 34 10.33 11.01 -3.13
N LYS A 35 9.28 10.76 -2.33
CA LYS A 35 9.28 11.06 -0.89
C LYS A 35 10.08 10.04 -0.10
N LYS A 36 10.41 10.35 1.15
CA LYS A 36 11.08 9.39 2.05
C LYS A 36 10.13 8.27 2.44
N GLN A 37 10.67 7.06 2.59
CA GLN A 37 9.89 5.89 3.00
C GLN A 37 9.05 6.10 4.27
N ALA A 38 9.59 6.82 5.26
CA ALA A 38 8.91 7.09 6.52
C ALA A 38 7.72 8.05 6.35
N GLU A 39 7.88 9.09 5.51
CA GLU A 39 6.81 10.03 5.15
C GLU A 39 5.69 9.28 4.41
N ALA A 40 6.06 8.40 3.48
CA ALA A 40 5.11 7.61 2.72
C ALA A 40 4.32 6.64 3.61
N GLN A 41 5.01 5.92 4.50
CA GLN A 41 4.37 4.97 5.42
C GLN A 41 3.38 5.67 6.35
N ALA A 42 3.79 6.78 6.97
CA ALA A 42 2.93 7.55 7.87
C ALA A 42 1.71 8.14 7.13
N THR A 43 1.90 8.62 5.90
CA THR A 43 0.80 9.17 5.08
C THR A 43 -0.21 8.11 4.71
N ILE A 44 0.24 6.93 4.24
CA ILE A 44 -0.66 5.84 3.85
C ILE A 44 -1.45 5.34 5.06
N GLN A 45 -0.80 5.09 6.20
CA GLN A 45 -1.47 4.62 7.41
C GLN A 45 -2.50 5.62 7.96
N ARG A 46 -2.25 6.92 7.79
CA ARG A 46 -3.19 7.98 8.17
C ARG A 46 -4.37 8.08 7.21
N ASP A 47 -4.12 7.97 5.91
CA ASP A 47 -5.15 8.10 4.88
C ASP A 47 -6.03 6.84 4.78
N ASN A 48 -5.46 5.66 5.03
CA ASN A 48 -6.15 4.37 5.05
C ASN A 48 -5.55 3.45 6.15
N PRO A 49 -6.21 3.33 7.32
CA PRO A 49 -5.73 2.51 8.42
C PRO A 49 -5.99 0.99 8.21
N GLU A 50 -6.75 0.61 7.18
CA GLU A 50 -7.07 -0.79 6.88
C GLU A 50 -5.97 -1.49 6.07
N VAL A 51 -5.02 -0.73 5.53
CA VAL A 51 -3.93 -1.28 4.73
C VAL A 51 -2.64 -1.42 5.53
N THR A 52 -1.87 -2.44 5.16
CA THR A 52 -0.51 -2.65 5.66
C THR A 52 0.48 -2.19 4.60
N VAL A 53 1.38 -1.30 5.00
CA VAL A 53 2.47 -0.82 4.13
C VAL A 53 3.59 -1.85 4.14
N VAL A 54 3.96 -2.34 2.96
CA VAL A 54 5.09 -3.25 2.77
C VAL A 54 6.17 -2.52 1.99
N ILE A 55 7.32 -2.30 2.63
CA ILE A 55 8.48 -1.67 1.98
C ILE A 55 9.19 -2.71 1.12
N LEU A 56 9.36 -2.41 -0.16
CA LEU A 56 10.15 -3.20 -1.10
C LEU A 56 11.53 -2.55 -1.24
N PRO A 57 12.61 -3.24 -0.81
CA PRO A 57 13.98 -2.76 -1.01
C PRO A 57 14.33 -2.58 -2.50
N PRO A 58 15.43 -1.87 -2.82
CA PRO A 58 15.84 -1.65 -4.20
C PRO A 58 15.99 -2.96 -4.98
N GLY A 59 15.44 -3.00 -6.19
CA GLY A 59 15.48 -4.18 -7.07
C GLY A 59 14.56 -5.33 -6.65
N ARG A 60 13.75 -5.18 -5.59
CA ARG A 60 12.73 -6.17 -5.22
C ARG A 60 11.38 -5.83 -5.85
N VAL A 61 10.67 -6.86 -6.26
CA VAL A 61 9.31 -6.78 -6.77
C VAL A 61 8.38 -7.45 -5.76
N GLY A 62 7.22 -6.86 -5.55
CA GLY A 62 6.17 -7.43 -4.71
C GLY A 62 5.57 -8.70 -5.35
N SER A 63 4.82 -9.44 -4.56
CA SER A 63 4.01 -10.54 -5.09
C SER A 63 2.96 -10.01 -6.08
N PRO A 64 2.66 -10.73 -7.17
CA PRO A 64 1.71 -10.29 -8.20
C PRO A 64 0.23 -10.49 -7.80
N ASP A 65 -0.05 -11.02 -6.60
CA ASP A 65 -1.39 -11.15 -6.06
C ASP A 65 -2.00 -9.78 -5.72
N PHE A 66 -3.32 -9.69 -5.75
CA PHE A 66 -4.05 -8.47 -5.41
C PHE A 66 -4.67 -8.57 -4.01
N CYS A 67 -4.17 -7.76 -3.08
CA CYS A 67 -4.60 -7.72 -1.68
C CYS A 67 -5.15 -6.36 -1.29
N CYS A 68 -6.44 -6.27 -0.95
CA CYS A 68 -7.07 -5.02 -0.52
C CYS A 68 -6.42 -4.42 0.72
N ASN A 69 -5.84 -5.25 1.59
CA ASN A 69 -5.24 -4.86 2.85
C ASN A 69 -3.72 -4.60 2.76
N ARG A 70 -3.18 -4.39 1.56
CA ARG A 70 -1.74 -4.19 1.33
C ARG A 70 -1.48 -3.02 0.40
N VAL A 71 -0.37 -2.31 0.67
CA VAL A 71 0.20 -1.31 -0.24
C VAL A 71 1.70 -1.52 -0.30
N TYR A 72 2.22 -1.77 -1.50
CA TYR A 72 3.66 -1.82 -1.73
C TYR A 72 4.25 -0.42 -1.92
N VAL A 73 5.34 -0.16 -1.19
CA VAL A 73 6.16 1.05 -1.32
C VAL A 73 7.57 0.62 -1.69
N ALA A 74 7.91 0.77 -2.97
CA ALA A 74 9.25 0.47 -3.46
C ALA A 74 10.18 1.65 -3.21
N VAL A 75 11.40 1.38 -2.77
CA VAL A 75 12.40 2.41 -2.45
C VAL A 75 13.70 2.23 -3.23
N ASP A 76 14.42 3.32 -3.46
CA ASP A 76 15.79 3.32 -4.01
C ASP A 76 16.84 3.19 -2.90
N GLY A 77 18.12 3.15 -3.28
CA GLY A 77 19.24 3.07 -2.33
C GLY A 77 19.36 4.27 -1.39
N ASN A 78 18.66 5.37 -1.67
CA ASN A 78 18.61 6.57 -0.84
C ASN A 78 17.35 6.60 0.06
N GLY A 79 16.54 5.55 0.04
CA GLY A 79 15.29 5.43 0.80
C GLY A 79 14.16 6.32 0.26
N ASN A 80 14.24 6.73 -1.01
CA ASN A 80 13.16 7.47 -1.67
C ASN A 80 12.22 6.52 -2.38
N VAL A 81 10.92 6.81 -2.35
CA VAL A 81 9.91 6.00 -3.00
C VAL A 81 10.05 6.10 -4.53
N THR A 82 10.06 4.96 -5.21
CA THR A 82 10.27 4.85 -6.67
C THR A 82 9.02 4.44 -7.43
N ASN A 83 7.94 4.05 -6.74
CA ASN A 83 6.65 3.75 -7.35
C ASN A 83 5.59 4.80 -6.98
N ARG A 84 4.40 4.66 -7.56
CA ARG A 84 3.20 5.39 -7.15
C ARG A 84 2.35 4.44 -6.31
N PRO A 85 2.44 4.47 -4.96
CA PRO A 85 1.78 3.49 -4.12
C PRO A 85 0.27 3.41 -4.40
N THR A 86 -0.26 2.21 -4.45
CA THR A 86 -1.66 1.88 -4.70
C THR A 86 -2.00 0.61 -3.92
N ILE A 87 -3.26 0.45 -3.51
CA ILE A 87 -3.73 -0.80 -2.89
C ILE A 87 -3.52 -1.97 -3.86
N GLY A 88 -3.00 -3.08 -3.34
CA GLY A 88 -2.67 -4.27 -4.10
C GLY A 88 -1.60 -5.13 -3.44
#